data_AF-A0A966QGN2-F1
#
_entry.id   AF-A0A966QGN2-F1
#
_cell.length_a   1.000
_cell.length_b   1.000
_cell.length_c   1.000
_cell.angle_alpha   90.00
_cell.angle_beta   90.00
_cell.angle_gamma   90.00
#
_symmetry.space_group_name_H-M   'P 1'
#
loop_
_entity.id
_entity.type
_entity.pdbx_description
1 polymer ?
#
loop_
_entity_poly.entity_id
_entity_poly.type
_entity_poly.pdbx_seq_one_letter_code
_entity_poly.pdbx_strand_id
1 'polypeptide(L)' 'EALARLEAELTEEEQQWVRRGRNAAGRGPRRGDPATYGRATGFETMVGWLYLCNPERLQELLSCLDGDPADGPV' A
#
# COMPACT_ATOMS: atom_id res chain seq x y z
N GLU A 1 -1.36 -8.03 5.78
CA GLU A 1 0.04 -8.35 6.14
C GLU A 1 1.00 -7.33 5.56
N ALA A 2 1.06 -7.14 4.23
CA ALA A 2 1.92 -6.13 3.58
C ALA A 2 1.77 -4.70 4.13
N LEU A 3 0.56 -4.16 4.18
CA LEU A 3 0.30 -2.80 4.68
C LEU A 3 0.77 -2.58 6.13
N ALA A 4 0.64 -3.59 6.98
CA ALA A 4 1.12 -3.54 8.36
C ALA A 4 2.65 -3.56 8.45
N ARG A 5 3.33 -4.24 7.52
CA ARG A 5 4.80 -4.23 7.43
C ARG A 5 5.37 -2.89 6.97
N LEU A 6 4.58 -2.14 6.20
CA LEU A 6 5.00 -0.83 5.67
C LEU A 6 4.60 0.34 6.57
N GLU A 7 3.71 0.15 7.54
CA GLU A 7 3.09 1.25 8.30
C GLU A 7 4.10 2.19 8.97
N ALA A 8 5.25 1.67 9.40
CA ALA A 8 6.34 2.45 9.99
C ALA A 8 7.18 3.24 8.95
N GLU A 9 7.23 2.76 7.70
CA GLU A 9 7.99 3.38 6.61
C GLU A 9 7.17 4.43 5.85
N LEU A 10 5.85 4.41 5.99
CA LEU A 10 4.96 5.36 5.32
C LEU A 10 4.99 6.74 5.99
N THR A 11 5.23 7.76 5.19
CA THR A 11 5.01 9.16 5.53
C THR A 11 3.54 9.45 5.82
N GLU A 12 3.27 10.58 6.48
CA GLU A 12 1.89 11.00 6.77
C GLU A 12 1.04 11.16 5.51
N GLU A 13 1.62 11.62 4.40
CA GLU A 13 0.93 11.77 3.13
C GLU A 13 0.56 10.40 2.52
N GLU A 14 1.51 9.46 2.49
CA GLU A 14 1.27 8.10 2.00
C GLU A 14 0.18 7.40 2.84
N GLN A 15 0.23 7.57 4.17
CA GLN A 15 -0.81 7.07 5.08
C GLN A 15 -2.17 7.71 4.79
N GLN A 16 -2.23 8.99 4.43
CA GLN A 16 -3.49 9.64 4.04
C GLN A 16 -4.09 9.00 2.78
N TRP A 17 -3.28 8.65 1.79
CA TRP A 17 -3.75 7.95 0.59
C TRP A 17 -4.29 6.55 0.91
N VAL A 18 -3.61 5.80 1.78
CA VAL A 18 -4.13 4.51 2.29
C VAL A 18 -5.49 4.70 2.97
N ARG A 19 -5.61 5.69 3.87
CA ARG A 19 -6.87 5.98 4.58
C ARG A 19 -7.98 6.37 3.63
N ARG A 20 -7.69 7.19 2.61
CA ARG A 20 -8.65 7.57 1.56
C ARG A 20 -9.16 6.36 0.81
N GLY A 21 -8.28 5.49 0.33
CA GLY A 21 -8.65 4.26 -0.37
C GLY A 21 -9.51 3.33 0.50
N ARG A 22 -9.10 3.12 1.76
CA ARG A 22 -9.85 2.30 2.72
C ARG A 22 -11.27 2.82 2.96
N ASN A 23 -11.42 4.14 3.12
CA ASN A 23 -12.72 4.76 3.35
C ASN A 23 -13.59 4.76 2.09
N ALA A 24 -12.98 4.79 0.90
CA ALA A 24 -13.67 4.71 -0.39
C ALA A 24 -14.11 3.29 -0.76
N ALA A 25 -13.53 2.26 -0.15
CA ALA A 25 -13.83 0.85 -0.42
C ALA A 25 -15.31 0.45 -0.16
N GLY A 26 -16.02 1.22 0.67
CA GLY A 26 -17.42 0.96 1.00
C GLY A 26 -17.62 -0.38 1.72
N ARG A 27 -18.71 -1.08 1.40
CA ARG A 27 -19.07 -2.36 2.07
C ARG A 27 -18.26 -3.56 1.58
N GLY A 28 -17.54 -3.42 0.48
CA GLY A 28 -16.83 -4.53 -0.17
C GLY A 28 -17.76 -5.63 -0.73
N PRO A 29 -17.19 -6.75 -1.18
CA PRO A 29 -17.94 -7.84 -1.79
C PRO A 29 -18.88 -8.54 -0.79
N ARG A 30 -19.96 -9.15 -1.30
CA ARG A 30 -20.97 -9.87 -0.50
C ARG A 30 -20.39 -11.04 0.31
N ARG A 31 -19.28 -11.61 -0.15
CA ARG A 31 -18.53 -12.68 0.52
C ARG A 31 -17.09 -12.19 0.69
N GLY A 32 -16.65 -12.07 1.94
CA GLY A 32 -15.32 -11.57 2.29
C GLY A 32 -15.38 -10.71 3.55
N ASP A 33 -14.22 -10.51 4.19
CA ASP A 33 -14.09 -9.61 5.32
C ASP A 33 -13.97 -8.14 4.83
N PRO A 34 -14.93 -7.26 5.15
CA PRO A 34 -14.90 -5.86 4.74
C PRO A 34 -13.63 -5.13 5.22
N ALA A 35 -13.07 -5.50 6.38
CA ALA A 35 -11.85 -4.88 6.88
C ALA A 35 -10.64 -5.23 6.00
N THR A 36 -10.52 -6.50 5.60
CA THR A 36 -9.50 -6.94 4.65
C THR A 36 -9.67 -6.29 3.29
N TYR A 37 -10.90 -6.19 2.79
CA TYR A 37 -11.18 -5.50 1.53
C TYR A 37 -10.77 -4.02 1.60
N GLY A 38 -11.17 -3.31 2.65
CA GLY A 38 -10.77 -1.90 2.83
C GLY A 38 -9.26 -1.72 2.94
N ARG A 39 -8.55 -2.63 3.62
CA ARG A 39 -7.07 -2.62 3.64
C ARG A 39 -6.49 -2.81 2.25
N ALA A 40 -7.00 -3.76 1.47
CA ALA A 40 -6.54 -4.01 0.11
C ALA A 40 -6.75 -2.77 -0.78
N THR A 41 -7.94 -2.18 -0.78
CA THR A 41 -8.24 -0.97 -1.55
C THR A 41 -7.37 0.22 -1.12
N GLY A 42 -7.09 0.36 0.18
CA GLY A 42 -6.13 1.35 0.69
C GLY A 42 -4.73 1.16 0.12
N PHE A 43 -4.25 -0.09 0.09
CA PHE A 43 -2.94 -0.44 -0.47
C PHE A 43 -2.88 -0.13 -1.97
N GLU A 44 -3.86 -0.59 -2.75
CA GLU A 44 -3.96 -0.33 -4.19
C GLU A 44 -3.99 1.16 -4.51
N THR A 45 -4.70 1.95 -3.69
CA THR A 45 -4.76 3.42 -3.86
C THR A 45 -3.39 4.06 -3.68
N MET A 46 -2.66 3.67 -2.63
CA MET A 46 -1.31 4.17 -2.37
C MET A 46 -0.34 3.76 -3.50
N VAL A 47 -0.37 2.49 -3.91
CA VAL A 47 0.45 1.98 -5.02
C VAL A 47 0.16 2.74 -6.31
N GLY A 48 -1.12 2.93 -6.66
CA GLY A 48 -1.52 3.66 -7.86
C GLY A 48 -1.09 5.13 -7.83
N TRP A 49 -1.22 5.80 -6.68
CA TRP A 49 -0.77 7.18 -6.53
C TRP A 49 0.76 7.30 -6.66
N LEU A 50 1.52 6.47 -5.96
CA LEU A 50 2.98 6.47 -6.04
C LEU A 50 3.47 6.11 -7.45
N TYR A 51 2.83 5.15 -8.13
CA TYR A 51 3.19 4.79 -9.51
C TYR A 51 3.09 6.00 -10.46
N LEU A 52 2.10 6.88 -10.26
CA LEU A 52 1.90 8.06 -11.11
C LEU A 52 2.76 9.26 -10.70
N CYS A 53 3.02 9.43 -9.40
CA CYS A 53 3.65 10.64 -8.86
C CYS A 53 5.12 10.46 -8.47
N ASN A 54 5.50 9.27 -8.00
CA ASN A 54 6.83 8.98 -7.48
C ASN A 54 7.16 7.46 -7.56
N PRO A 55 7.49 6.94 -8.76
CA PRO A 55 7.74 5.51 -8.97
C PRO A 55 9.00 5.00 -8.26
N GLU A 56 9.98 5.87 -8.00
CA GLU A 56 11.17 5.52 -7.21
C GLU A 56 10.79 5.19 -5.77
N ARG A 57 9.97 6.03 -5.14
CA ARG A 57 9.44 5.78 -3.80
C ARG A 57 8.57 4.52 -3.73
N LEU A 58 7.81 4.22 -4.79
CA LEU A 58 7.09 2.95 -4.87
C LEU A 58 8.04 1.76 -4.82
N GLN A 59 9.14 1.79 -5.59
CA GLN A 59 10.13 0.72 -5.58
C GLN A 59 10.75 0.55 -4.19
N GLU A 60 11.15 1.63 -3.52
CA GLU A 60 11.67 1.57 -2.14
C GLU A 60 10.72 0.81 -1.19
N LEU A 61 9.43 1.16 -1.19
CA LEU A 61 8.44 0.54 -0.32
C LEU A 61 8.19 -0.93 -0.69
N LEU A 62 8.23 -1.29 -1.98
CA LEU A 62 8.08 -2.69 -2.40
C LEU A 62 9.30 -3.53 -1.98
N SER A 63 10.51 -2.98 -2.06
CA SER A 63 11.73 -3.67 -1.58
C SER A 63 11.68 -3.99 -0.08
N CYS A 64 11.00 -3.17 0.73
CA CYS A 64 10.77 -3.48 2.15
C CYS A 64 9.87 -4.73 2.37
N LEU A 65 9.04 -5.10 1.39
CA LEU A 65 8.19 -6.28 1.46
C LEU A 65 8.92 -7.57 1.06
N ASP A 66 9.84 -7.48 0.09
CA ASP A 66 10.52 -8.63 -0.52
C ASP A 66 11.55 -9.29 0.41
N GLY A 67 12.02 -8.59 1.46
CA GLY A 67 12.75 -9.22 2.55
C GLY A 67 14.15 -9.72 2.20
N ASP A 68 14.80 -9.19 1.15
CA ASP A 68 16.21 -9.48 0.87
C ASP A 68 16.97 -8.22 0.40
N PRO A 69 18.02 -7.78 1.12
CA PRO A 69 18.95 -6.76 0.62
C PRO A 69 19.89 -7.24 -0.52
N ALA A 70 19.63 -8.40 -1.14
CA ALA A 70 20.56 -9.01 -2.10
C ALA A 70 20.32 -8.74 -3.60
N ASP A 71 19.17 -8.21 -4.04
CA ASP A 71 19.00 -7.83 -5.45
C ASP A 71 19.46 -6.38 -5.66
N GLY A 72 20.77 -6.26 -5.95
CA GLY A 72 21.41 -5.01 -6.36
C GLY A 72 20.85 -4.43 -7.66
N PRO A 73 21.33 -3.25 -8.09
CA PRO A 73 20.74 -2.53 -9.21
C PRO A 73 20.91 -3.33 -10.50
N VAL A 74 19.78 -3.52 -11.22
CA VAL A 74 19.76 -3.96 -12.61
C VAL A 74 20.45 -2.96 -13.54
#